data_AF-A0A2P6CF16-F1
#
_entry.id   AF-A0A2P6CF16-F1
#
_cell.length_a   1.000
_cell.length_b   1.000
_cell.length_c   1.000
_cell.angle_alpha   90.00
_cell.angle_beta   90.00
_cell.angle_gamma   90.00
#
_symmetry.space_group_name_H-M   'P 1'
#
loop_
_entity.id
_entity.type
_entity.pdbx_description
1 polymer ?
#
loop_
_entity_poly.entity_id
_entity_poly.type
_entity_poly.pdbx_seq_one_letter_code
_entity_poly.pdbx_strand_id
1 'polypeptide(L)'
;MILDKFHKDFRLNGTSFSSVDEILGYTSSFSDEIHQFLTIWFSDQAWVVVKTSGSTGIPKEIKLEKRQMINSALATGNFFDIKENTTALLCLPTDYIAGKMMLIRALTLGWHLDVVKATSFPLRGIKKHYDFSAMVPLQLENSIKELHQIKTLIVGGGVVSVNLKDKIKDTTCAIFATYGMTETITHIAIKKLNNNSLSSVSVIKQPIYKEYYKTLPDVEIYIDSRGCLVIHAPKVSNEVVFTNDRVRLISDHQFEWLGRVDNVINSGGVKLHPEEIEEKLAKIIRNRFFVTGIPDEQLGEKLVLLIEQVDSCDISKFLKLEIAELKTLSKFEIPKEIYFVDKFIETKTKKIQRKKTLDLVNYSTKFKR
;
A
#
# COMPACT_ATOMS: atom_id res chain seq x y z
N MET A 1 20.03 12.23 27.31
CA MET A 1 19.18 11.47 28.24
C MET A 1 18.22 10.65 27.41
N ILE A 2 18.31 9.33 27.52
CA ILE A 2 17.40 8.40 26.85
C ILE A 2 16.01 8.67 27.46
N LEU A 3 15.16 9.38 26.71
CA LEU A 3 13.73 9.46 26.98
C LEU A 3 13.22 8.03 27.14
N ASP A 4 12.24 7.82 28.02
CA ASP A 4 11.57 6.53 28.23
C ASP A 4 11.55 5.69 26.95
N LYS A 5 12.10 4.47 27.00
CA LYS A 5 12.31 3.63 25.82
C LYS A 5 11.01 3.38 25.03
N PHE A 6 9.85 3.60 25.66
CA PHE A 6 8.52 3.62 25.08
C PHE A 6 7.56 4.50 25.92
N HIS A 7 6.42 4.87 25.36
CA HIS A 7 5.40 5.69 26.01
C HIS A 7 4.68 4.93 27.14
N LYS A 8 4.48 5.57 28.31
CA LYS A 8 3.87 4.95 29.51
C LYS A 8 2.48 4.34 29.29
N ASP A 9 1.67 4.93 28.41
CA ASP A 9 0.31 4.46 28.10
C ASP A 9 0.27 3.37 27.01
N PHE A 10 1.42 2.92 26.51
CA PHE A 10 1.48 1.84 25.55
C PHE A 10 0.85 0.56 26.12
N ARG A 11 0.00 -0.08 25.31
CA ARG A 11 -0.52 -1.42 25.60
C ARG A 11 -0.40 -2.33 24.39
N LEU A 12 -0.17 -3.61 24.63
CA LEU A 12 -0.16 -4.66 23.61
C LEU A 12 -1.18 -5.73 23.99
N ASN A 13 -2.20 -5.94 23.15
CA ASN A 13 -3.31 -6.86 23.38
C ASN A 13 -3.98 -6.68 24.76
N GLY A 14 -4.13 -5.43 25.20
CA GLY A 14 -4.71 -5.07 26.49
C GLY A 14 -3.73 -5.08 27.67
N THR A 15 -2.53 -5.65 27.54
CA THR A 15 -1.50 -5.67 28.58
C THR A 15 -0.72 -4.36 28.62
N SER A 16 -0.56 -3.78 29.81
CA SER A 16 0.34 -2.66 30.08
C SER A 16 1.69 -3.15 30.60
N PHE A 17 2.75 -2.36 30.43
CA PHE A 17 4.10 -2.74 30.81
C PHE A 17 4.78 -1.63 31.60
N SER A 18 5.53 -2.01 32.63
CA SER A 18 6.31 -1.09 33.47
C SER A 18 7.76 -0.94 32.98
N SER A 19 8.24 -1.90 32.19
CA SER A 19 9.62 -1.96 31.72
C SER A 19 9.74 -2.61 30.34
N VAL A 20 10.88 -2.42 29.69
CA VAL A 20 11.21 -3.09 28.42
C VAL A 20 11.33 -4.60 28.61
N ASP A 21 11.85 -5.07 29.74
CA ASP A 21 12.02 -6.49 30.00
C ASP A 21 10.66 -7.21 30.07
N GLU A 22 9.63 -6.56 30.63
CA GLU A 22 8.26 -7.10 30.60
C GLU A 22 7.70 -7.18 29.18
N ILE A 23 7.96 -6.18 28.32
CA ILE A 23 7.54 -6.21 26.91
C ILE A 23 8.22 -7.38 26.20
N LEU A 24 9.54 -7.52 26.33
CA LEU A 24 10.31 -8.57 25.66
C LEU A 24 9.93 -9.96 26.18
N GLY A 25 9.70 -10.10 27.50
CA GLY A 25 9.21 -11.32 28.13
C GLY A 25 7.84 -11.71 27.59
N TYR A 26 6.89 -10.78 27.52
CA TYR A 26 5.57 -11.02 26.93
C TYR A 26 5.66 -11.46 25.47
N THR A 27 6.43 -10.72 24.65
CA THR A 27 6.47 -10.96 23.20
C THR A 27 7.17 -12.28 22.86
N SER A 28 8.09 -12.76 23.69
CA SER A 28 8.81 -14.02 23.50
C SER A 28 7.89 -15.25 23.43
N SER A 29 6.73 -15.18 24.09
CA SER A 29 5.72 -16.26 24.08
C SER A 29 4.58 -16.01 23.10
N PHE A 30 4.53 -14.80 22.51
CA PHE A 30 3.43 -14.33 21.68
C PHE A 30 3.71 -14.42 20.18
N SER A 31 4.87 -13.91 19.72
CA SER A 31 5.29 -13.94 18.31
C SER A 31 6.78 -13.75 18.21
N ASP A 32 7.45 -14.75 17.63
CA ASP A 32 8.90 -14.72 17.39
C ASP A 32 9.31 -13.50 16.56
N GLU A 33 8.53 -13.15 15.53
CA GLU A 33 8.83 -12.02 14.64
C GLU A 33 8.76 -10.68 15.37
N ILE A 34 7.74 -10.50 16.24
CA ILE A 34 7.59 -9.30 17.05
C ILE A 34 8.69 -9.25 18.11
N HIS A 35 8.95 -10.36 18.79
CA HIS A 35 9.99 -10.43 19.80
C HIS A 35 11.37 -10.11 19.21
N GLN A 36 11.76 -10.74 18.09
CA GLN A 36 13.02 -10.44 17.42
C GLN A 36 13.14 -8.97 17.02
N PHE A 37 12.07 -8.39 16.43
CA PHE A 37 12.07 -6.98 16.08
C PHE A 37 12.22 -6.07 17.30
N LEU A 38 11.48 -6.32 18.37
CA LEU A 38 11.52 -5.48 19.58
C LEU A 38 12.81 -5.65 20.37
N THR A 39 13.42 -6.83 20.39
CA THR A 39 14.76 -7.05 20.94
C THR A 39 15.78 -6.17 20.24
N ILE A 40 15.74 -6.10 18.91
CA ILE A 40 16.60 -5.18 18.14
C ILE A 40 16.18 -3.73 18.39
N TRP A 41 14.88 -3.42 18.48
CA TRP A 41 14.39 -2.06 18.71
C TRP A 41 14.86 -1.47 20.04
N PHE A 42 14.89 -2.28 21.10
CA PHE A 42 15.29 -1.82 22.43
C PHE A 42 16.78 -1.98 22.75
N SER A 43 17.56 -2.57 21.84
CA SER A 43 19.02 -2.61 21.94
C SER A 43 19.65 -1.23 21.70
N ASP A 44 20.93 -1.10 22.02
CA ASP A 44 21.70 0.14 21.82
C ASP A 44 22.03 0.43 20.35
N GLN A 45 21.68 -0.47 19.42
CA GLN A 45 21.90 -0.26 17.99
C GLN A 45 21.04 0.91 17.49
N ALA A 46 21.61 1.88 16.78
CA ALA A 46 20.88 3.07 16.32
C ALA A 46 19.90 2.82 15.15
N TRP A 47 19.94 1.63 14.55
CA TRP A 47 19.23 1.28 13.32
C TRP A 47 18.67 -0.14 13.35
N VAL A 48 17.71 -0.42 12.48
CA VAL A 48 17.14 -1.76 12.23
C VAL A 48 17.33 -2.16 10.77
N VAL A 49 17.49 -3.45 10.49
CA VAL A 49 17.43 -3.97 9.12
C VAL A 49 15.98 -4.22 8.74
N VAL A 50 15.57 -3.76 7.57
CA VAL A 50 14.30 -4.12 6.96
C VAL A 50 14.49 -4.64 5.56
N LYS A 51 13.57 -5.50 5.13
CA LYS A 51 13.53 -6.04 3.77
C LYS A 51 12.49 -5.29 2.95
N THR A 52 12.87 -4.90 1.74
CA THR A 52 11.92 -4.37 0.75
C THR A 52 10.90 -5.44 0.34
N SER A 53 9.71 -5.04 -0.10
CA SER A 53 8.65 -5.99 -0.50
C SER A 53 8.96 -6.80 -1.78
N GLY A 54 10.08 -6.53 -2.46
CA GLY A 54 10.62 -7.36 -3.55
C GLY A 54 9.75 -7.47 -4.80
N SER A 55 9.21 -6.36 -5.33
CA SER A 55 8.43 -6.38 -6.59
C SER A 55 9.25 -6.86 -7.79
N THR A 56 10.57 -6.69 -7.76
CA THR A 56 11.53 -7.06 -8.82
C THR A 56 12.18 -8.43 -8.63
N GLY A 57 11.83 -9.17 -7.57
CA GLY A 57 12.27 -10.56 -7.34
C GLY A 57 13.07 -10.75 -6.04
N ILE A 58 14.18 -10.04 -5.85
CA ILE A 58 15.07 -10.22 -4.71
C ILE A 58 14.88 -9.07 -3.71
N PRO A 59 14.37 -9.33 -2.48
CA PRO A 59 14.31 -8.32 -1.42
C PRO A 59 15.69 -7.77 -1.09
N LYS A 60 15.86 -6.45 -1.21
CA LYS A 60 17.03 -5.74 -0.69
C LYS A 60 16.86 -5.45 0.79
N GLU A 61 17.96 -5.55 1.54
CA GLU A 61 18.04 -5.11 2.93
C GLU A 61 18.42 -3.64 3.00
N ILE A 62 17.71 -2.88 3.84
CA ILE A 62 17.91 -1.45 4.06
C ILE A 62 18.07 -1.23 5.56
N LYS A 63 19.05 -0.41 5.95
CA LYS A 63 19.22 0.05 7.33
C LYS A 63 18.37 1.30 7.54
N LEU A 64 17.48 1.27 8.53
CA LEU A 64 16.66 2.42 8.91
C LEU A 64 17.04 2.89 10.31
N GLU A 65 17.29 4.18 10.48
CA GLU A 65 17.56 4.74 11.81
C GLU A 65 16.30 4.72 12.67
N LYS A 66 16.43 4.29 13.94
CA LYS A 66 15.32 4.26 14.90
C LYS A 66 14.71 5.66 15.09
N ARG A 67 15.56 6.69 15.10
CA ARG A 67 15.15 8.11 15.17
C ARG A 67 14.21 8.50 14.02
N GLN A 68 14.54 8.10 12.79
CA GLN A 68 13.74 8.39 11.61
C GLN A 68 12.40 7.63 11.64
N MET A 69 12.38 6.41 12.18
CA MET A 69 11.13 5.66 12.41
C MET A 69 10.23 6.35 13.43
N ILE A 70 10.79 6.86 14.54
CA ILE A 70 10.07 7.67 15.52
C ILE A 70 9.50 8.93 14.86
N ASN A 71 10.30 9.64 14.05
CA ASN A 71 9.82 10.82 13.31
C ASN A 71 8.65 10.48 12.38
N SER A 72 8.69 9.34 11.68
CA SER A 72 7.57 8.88 10.83
C SER A 72 6.32 8.57 11.65
N ALA A 73 6.46 8.01 12.85
CA ALA A 73 5.35 7.78 13.77
C ALA A 73 4.73 9.12 14.22
N LEU A 74 5.54 10.08 14.66
CA LEU A 74 5.10 11.42 15.06
C LEU A 74 4.40 12.16 13.91
N ALA A 75 4.93 12.08 12.69
CA ALA A 75 4.30 12.67 11.51
C ALA A 75 2.91 12.07 11.24
N THR A 76 2.74 10.75 11.43
CA THR A 76 1.43 10.10 11.31
C THR A 76 0.47 10.59 12.40
N GLY A 77 0.91 10.60 13.66
CA GLY A 77 0.10 11.04 14.81
C GLY A 77 -0.37 12.48 14.67
N ASN A 78 0.55 13.38 14.26
CA ASN A 78 0.25 14.79 14.03
C ASN A 78 -0.71 14.99 12.84
N PHE A 79 -0.53 14.25 11.75
CA PHE A 79 -1.36 14.41 10.55
C PHE A 79 -2.82 14.02 10.80
N PHE A 80 -3.04 12.91 11.50
CA PHE A 80 -4.39 12.40 11.78
C PHE A 80 -4.99 12.94 13.10
N ASP A 81 -4.24 13.73 13.87
CA ASP A 81 -4.58 14.16 15.24
C ASP A 81 -4.94 12.97 16.15
N ILE A 82 -4.09 11.94 16.11
CA ILE A 82 -4.27 10.68 16.84
C ILE A 82 -3.25 10.64 17.99
N LYS A 83 -3.76 10.73 19.22
CA LYS A 83 -2.99 10.93 20.45
C LYS A 83 -2.77 9.62 21.24
N GLU A 84 -2.21 9.73 22.43
CA GLU A 84 -2.16 8.65 23.42
C GLU A 84 -3.55 8.04 23.70
N ASN A 85 -3.58 6.80 24.19
CA ASN A 85 -4.78 5.99 24.43
C ASN A 85 -5.58 5.57 23.19
N THR A 86 -5.15 5.95 21.98
CA THR A 86 -5.72 5.48 20.71
C THR A 86 -5.75 3.96 20.66
N THR A 87 -6.90 3.39 20.33
CA THR A 87 -7.03 1.96 20.06
C THR A 87 -6.67 1.66 18.61
N ALA A 88 -5.68 0.80 18.37
CA ALA A 88 -5.21 0.49 17.03
C ALA A 88 -5.19 -1.02 16.76
N LEU A 89 -5.45 -1.40 15.52
CA LEU A 89 -5.37 -2.79 15.06
C LEU A 89 -4.20 -2.99 14.11
N LEU A 90 -3.25 -3.84 14.48
CA LEU A 90 -2.20 -4.36 13.60
C LEU A 90 -2.66 -5.71 13.01
N CYS A 91 -2.95 -5.70 11.70
CA CYS A 91 -3.30 -6.88 10.91
C CYS A 91 -2.37 -7.11 9.70
N LEU A 92 -1.19 -6.50 9.73
CA LEU A 92 -0.15 -6.59 8.71
C LEU A 92 1.03 -7.43 9.22
N PRO A 93 1.74 -8.14 8.32
CA PRO A 93 2.94 -8.88 8.71
C PRO A 93 4.04 -7.94 9.23
N THR A 94 4.61 -8.28 10.39
CA THR A 94 5.69 -7.54 11.06
C THR A 94 7.08 -7.82 10.49
N ASP A 95 7.20 -8.73 9.52
CA ASP A 95 8.38 -8.87 8.66
C ASP A 95 8.65 -7.60 7.85
N TYR A 96 7.60 -6.85 7.51
CA TYR A 96 7.68 -5.70 6.62
C TYR A 96 7.51 -4.39 7.38
N ILE A 97 8.05 -3.32 6.79
CA ILE A 97 8.09 -2.01 7.44
C ILE A 97 6.69 -1.48 7.81
N ALA A 98 5.66 -1.81 7.03
CA ALA A 98 4.28 -1.39 7.34
C ALA A 98 3.78 -1.96 8.68
N GLY A 99 4.05 -3.25 8.96
CA GLY A 99 3.70 -3.88 10.23
C GLY A 99 4.60 -3.40 11.38
N LYS A 100 5.92 -3.32 11.15
CA LYS A 100 6.88 -2.76 12.12
C LYS A 100 6.49 -1.35 12.57
N MET A 101 6.04 -0.50 11.64
CA MET A 101 5.65 0.87 11.96
C MET A 101 4.35 0.99 12.73
N MET A 102 3.46 -0.02 12.73
CA MET A 102 2.33 -0.02 13.67
C MET A 102 2.79 -0.23 15.11
N LEU A 103 3.77 -1.11 15.33
CA LEU A 103 4.42 -1.29 16.64
C LEU A 103 5.12 0.00 17.07
N ILE A 104 5.91 0.61 16.18
CA ILE A 104 6.64 1.85 16.53
C ILE A 104 5.71 3.02 16.78
N ARG A 105 4.61 3.17 16.01
CA ARG A 105 3.58 4.16 16.31
C ARG A 105 3.00 3.95 17.70
N ALA A 106 2.65 2.72 18.05
CA ALA A 106 2.08 2.44 19.36
C ALA A 106 3.05 2.71 20.51
N LEU A 107 4.31 2.28 20.37
CA LEU A 107 5.36 2.55 21.35
C LEU A 107 5.69 4.05 21.49
N THR A 108 5.66 4.79 20.38
CA THR A 108 6.02 6.22 20.35
C THR A 108 4.89 7.11 20.85
N LEU A 109 3.65 6.80 20.46
CA LEU A 109 2.48 7.65 20.66
C LEU A 109 1.59 7.18 21.82
N GLY A 110 1.95 6.09 22.51
CA GLY A 110 1.14 5.56 23.61
C GLY A 110 -0.18 4.94 23.16
N TRP A 111 -0.18 4.20 22.06
CA TRP A 111 -1.39 3.54 21.59
C TRP A 111 -1.61 2.20 22.29
N HIS A 112 -2.88 1.81 22.35
CA HIS A 112 -3.33 0.47 22.71
C HIS A 112 -3.43 -0.38 21.45
N LEU A 113 -2.38 -1.15 21.17
CA LEU A 113 -2.28 -1.95 19.95
C LEU A 113 -2.76 -3.37 20.18
N ASP A 114 -3.78 -3.78 19.43
CA ASP A 114 -4.14 -5.20 19.31
C ASP A 114 -3.53 -5.77 18.03
N VAL A 115 -2.92 -6.94 18.16
CA VAL A 115 -2.24 -7.64 17.07
C VAL A 115 -3.01 -8.90 16.74
N VAL A 116 -3.40 -9.02 15.47
CA VAL A 116 -4.06 -10.21 14.93
C VAL A 116 -3.22 -10.82 13.82
N LYS A 117 -3.44 -12.11 13.55
CA LYS A 117 -2.78 -12.79 12.44
C LYS A 117 -3.06 -12.05 11.12
N ALA A 118 -2.01 -11.81 10.35
CA ALA A 118 -2.14 -11.22 9.02
C ALA A 118 -2.85 -12.20 8.07
N THR A 119 -4.11 -11.91 7.75
CA THR A 119 -4.93 -12.68 6.80
C THR A 119 -5.58 -11.76 5.78
N SER A 120 -6.22 -12.33 4.76
CA SER A 120 -7.02 -11.55 3.81
C SER A 120 -8.34 -11.05 4.40
N PHE A 121 -8.76 -11.54 5.57
CA PHE A 121 -10.02 -11.17 6.26
C PHE A 121 -9.74 -10.69 7.70
N PRO A 122 -9.01 -9.56 7.86
CA PRO A 122 -8.47 -9.17 9.17
C PRO A 122 -9.52 -8.80 10.20
N LEU A 123 -10.71 -8.33 9.79
CA LEU A 123 -11.80 -7.96 10.70
C LEU A 123 -12.79 -9.11 11.00
N ARG A 124 -12.60 -10.28 10.38
CA ARG A 124 -13.54 -11.40 10.57
C ARG A 124 -13.54 -11.87 12.03
N GLY A 125 -14.70 -11.74 12.68
CA GLY A 125 -14.87 -12.14 14.08
C GLY A 125 -14.41 -11.10 15.10
N ILE A 126 -13.86 -9.96 14.65
CA ILE A 126 -13.56 -8.83 15.52
C ILE A 126 -14.88 -8.12 15.86
N LYS A 127 -15.08 -7.83 17.16
CA LYS A 127 -16.23 -7.06 17.67
C LYS A 127 -15.82 -5.70 18.25
N LYS A 128 -14.53 -5.50 18.49
CA LYS A 128 -13.97 -4.28 19.07
C LYS A 128 -13.92 -3.18 18.01
N HIS A 129 -14.20 -1.95 18.43
CA HIS A 129 -13.96 -0.76 17.61
C HIS A 129 -12.54 -0.24 17.82
N TYR A 130 -11.91 0.24 16.74
CA TYR A 130 -10.59 0.82 16.75
C TYR A 130 -10.60 2.22 16.13
N ASP A 131 -9.78 3.09 16.70
CA ASP A 131 -9.55 4.43 16.18
C ASP A 131 -8.72 4.39 14.89
N PHE A 132 -7.79 3.43 14.79
CA PHE A 132 -6.83 3.38 13.69
C PHE A 132 -6.49 1.95 13.25
N SER A 133 -6.33 1.75 11.94
CA SER A 133 -5.69 0.55 11.40
C SER A 133 -4.98 0.83 10.07
N ALA A 134 -4.14 -0.11 9.64
CA ALA A 134 -3.47 -0.09 8.36
C ALA A 134 -3.71 -1.41 7.61
N MET A 135 -4.07 -1.32 6.33
CA MET A 135 -4.38 -2.47 5.48
C MET A 135 -3.77 -2.33 4.07
N VAL A 136 -3.78 -3.45 3.35
CA VAL A 136 -3.57 -3.48 1.89
C VAL A 136 -4.91 -3.52 1.15
N PRO A 137 -4.99 -3.20 -0.15
CA PRO A 137 -6.26 -3.14 -0.88
C PRO A 137 -7.12 -4.40 -0.76
N LEU A 138 -6.52 -5.59 -0.82
CA LEU A 138 -7.24 -6.86 -0.66
C LEU A 138 -7.89 -7.02 0.73
N GLN A 139 -7.20 -6.58 1.78
CA GLN A 139 -7.73 -6.62 3.15
C GLN A 139 -8.89 -5.63 3.32
N LEU A 140 -8.77 -4.43 2.74
CA LEU A 140 -9.85 -3.45 2.70
C LEU A 140 -11.08 -4.03 1.98
N GLU A 141 -10.91 -4.59 0.78
CA GLU A 141 -12.02 -5.16 0.01
C GLU A 141 -12.77 -6.25 0.78
N ASN A 142 -12.04 -7.11 1.47
CA ASN A 142 -12.62 -8.19 2.27
C ASN A 142 -13.18 -7.75 3.63
N SER A 143 -13.00 -6.49 4.01
CA SER A 143 -13.44 -5.95 5.31
C SER A 143 -14.55 -4.91 5.18
N ILE A 144 -15.11 -4.70 3.97
CA ILE A 144 -16.09 -3.63 3.69
C ILE A 144 -17.27 -3.64 4.67
N LYS A 145 -17.78 -4.82 5.03
CA LYS A 145 -18.96 -4.96 5.92
C LYS A 145 -18.63 -4.55 7.36
N GLU A 146 -17.39 -4.75 7.77
CA GLU A 146 -16.86 -4.51 9.11
C GLU A 146 -16.20 -3.13 9.25
N LEU A 147 -16.12 -2.32 8.18
CA LEU A 147 -15.44 -1.02 8.22
C LEU A 147 -15.98 -0.05 9.28
N HIS A 148 -17.24 -0.19 9.69
CA HIS A 148 -17.82 0.58 10.80
C HIS A 148 -17.09 0.38 12.14
N GLN A 149 -16.28 -0.66 12.26
CA GLN A 149 -15.43 -0.93 13.42
C GLN A 149 -14.16 -0.07 13.45
N ILE A 150 -13.78 0.55 12.33
CA ILE A 150 -12.54 1.32 12.21
C ILE A 150 -12.87 2.79 11.96
N LYS A 151 -12.40 3.70 12.80
CA LYS A 151 -12.60 5.14 12.60
C LYS A 151 -11.72 5.69 11.47
N THR A 152 -10.41 5.40 11.48
CA THR A 152 -9.46 5.82 10.45
C THR A 152 -8.69 4.63 9.91
N LEU A 153 -8.66 4.48 8.58
CA LEU A 153 -7.94 3.41 7.90
C LEU A 153 -6.97 4.00 6.88
N ILE A 154 -5.69 3.66 7.03
CA ILE A 154 -4.71 3.89 5.96
C ILE A 154 -4.54 2.63 5.11
N VAL A 155 -4.48 2.83 3.79
CA VAL A 155 -4.37 1.77 2.80
C VAL A 155 -3.09 1.97 2.00
N GLY A 156 -2.16 1.04 2.16
CA GLY A 156 -0.85 1.10 1.54
C GLY A 156 -0.51 -0.15 0.76
N GLY A 157 0.66 -0.13 0.14
CA GLY A 157 1.22 -1.31 -0.53
C GLY A 157 0.62 -1.63 -1.90
N GLY A 158 -0.38 -0.91 -2.38
CA GLY A 158 -0.90 -1.07 -3.73
C GLY A 158 -1.94 -0.01 -4.07
N VAL A 159 -2.28 0.07 -5.35
CA VAL A 159 -3.33 0.97 -5.83
C VAL A 159 -4.69 0.43 -5.40
N VAL A 160 -5.56 1.32 -4.91
CA VAL A 160 -6.97 1.02 -4.66
C VAL A 160 -7.73 1.20 -5.98
N SER A 161 -8.34 0.12 -6.47
CA SER A 161 -9.07 0.12 -7.74
C SER A 161 -10.28 1.04 -7.71
N VAL A 162 -10.72 1.49 -8.88
CA VAL A 162 -11.94 2.32 -9.03
C VAL A 162 -13.15 1.59 -8.45
N ASN A 163 -13.32 0.31 -8.77
CA ASN A 163 -14.40 -0.53 -8.22
C ASN A 163 -14.38 -0.57 -6.69
N LEU A 164 -13.20 -0.66 -6.07
CA LEU A 164 -13.09 -0.65 -4.62
C LEU A 164 -13.41 0.73 -4.04
N LYS A 165 -12.97 1.81 -4.67
CA LYS A 165 -13.33 3.19 -4.27
C LYS A 165 -14.84 3.39 -4.27
N ASP A 166 -15.53 2.89 -5.28
CA ASP A 166 -17.00 2.96 -5.36
C ASP A 166 -17.66 2.22 -4.19
N LYS A 167 -17.19 1.01 -3.86
CA LYS A 167 -17.72 0.22 -2.73
C LYS A 167 -17.53 0.88 -1.37
N ILE A 168 -16.47 1.67 -1.18
CA ILE A 168 -16.15 2.29 0.12
C ILE A 168 -16.63 3.75 0.24
N LYS A 169 -17.18 4.30 -0.85
CA LYS A 169 -17.43 5.73 -1.04
C LYS A 169 -18.23 6.36 0.11
N ASP A 170 -19.23 5.66 0.62
CA ASP A 170 -20.17 6.17 1.63
C ASP A 170 -20.04 5.43 2.98
N THR A 171 -18.88 4.84 3.25
CA THR A 171 -18.60 4.17 4.53
C THR A 171 -18.32 5.16 5.67
N THR A 172 -18.61 4.75 6.91
CA THR A 172 -18.37 5.56 8.12
C THR A 172 -16.91 5.64 8.54
N CYS A 173 -16.06 4.73 8.05
CA CYS A 173 -14.62 4.77 8.21
C CYS A 173 -14.01 5.90 7.38
N ALA A 174 -13.08 6.69 7.91
CA ALA A 174 -12.29 7.63 7.13
C ALA A 174 -11.11 6.89 6.47
N ILE A 175 -11.13 6.76 5.14
CA ILE A 175 -10.18 5.89 4.42
C ILE A 175 -9.23 6.73 3.57
N PHE A 176 -7.93 6.44 3.70
CA PHE A 176 -6.88 7.17 3.00
C PHE A 176 -5.90 6.21 2.32
N ALA A 177 -5.58 6.46 1.05
CA ALA A 177 -4.43 5.86 0.40
C ALA A 177 -3.15 6.54 0.89
N THR A 178 -2.09 5.75 1.05
CA THR A 178 -0.77 6.26 1.42
C THR A 178 0.22 6.04 0.29
N TYR A 179 1.01 7.06 -0.02
CA TYR A 179 2.15 6.96 -0.90
C TYR A 179 3.45 6.93 -0.08
N GLY A 180 4.26 5.90 -0.30
CA GLY A 180 5.50 5.67 0.43
C GLY A 180 6.14 4.33 0.10
N MET A 181 7.38 4.18 0.52
CA MET A 181 8.24 3.03 0.22
C MET A 181 9.15 2.72 1.41
N THR A 182 9.98 1.68 1.30
CA THR A 182 10.86 1.28 2.40
C THR A 182 11.96 2.32 2.64
N GLU A 183 12.43 2.95 1.58
CA GLU A 183 13.42 4.03 1.54
C GLU A 183 12.92 5.28 2.27
N THR A 184 11.60 5.49 2.33
CA THR A 184 10.95 6.56 3.09
C THR A 184 10.36 6.06 4.41
N ILE A 185 10.76 4.88 4.87
CA ILE A 185 10.22 4.14 6.02
C ILE A 185 8.76 3.72 5.78
N THR A 186 7.84 4.66 5.75
CA THR A 186 6.46 4.41 5.30
C THR A 186 5.98 5.56 4.43
N HIS A 187 4.83 6.14 4.75
CA HIS A 187 4.16 7.11 3.90
C HIS A 187 4.71 8.51 4.12
N ILE A 188 4.87 9.22 3.01
CA ILE A 188 5.26 10.64 2.96
C ILE A 188 4.14 11.50 2.39
N ALA A 189 3.13 10.88 1.80
CA ALA A 189 1.93 11.56 1.32
C ALA A 189 0.69 10.68 1.46
N ILE A 190 -0.46 11.35 1.54
CA ILE A 190 -1.76 10.74 1.83
C ILE A 190 -2.82 11.31 0.87
N LYS A 191 -3.74 10.47 0.41
CA LYS A 191 -4.88 10.82 -0.44
C LYS A 191 -6.17 10.26 0.15
N LYS A 192 -7.20 11.09 0.32
CA LYS A 192 -8.51 10.63 0.82
C LYS A 192 -9.24 9.81 -0.24
N LEU A 193 -9.85 8.69 0.13
CA LEU A 193 -10.47 7.75 -0.81
C LEU A 193 -11.99 7.77 -0.81
N ASN A 194 -12.64 8.25 0.25
CA ASN A 194 -14.09 8.21 0.38
C ASN A 194 -14.69 9.56 0.76
N ASN A 195 -16.03 9.64 0.71
CA ASN A 195 -16.79 10.85 0.96
C ASN A 195 -16.88 11.22 2.44
N ASN A 196 -16.40 10.36 3.32
CA ASN A 196 -16.64 10.48 4.75
C ASN A 196 -16.23 11.87 5.27
N SER A 197 -17.20 12.62 5.78
CA SER A 197 -17.02 13.99 6.22
C SER A 197 -16.46 14.11 7.64
N LEU A 198 -16.00 13.01 8.28
CA LEU A 198 -15.54 13.03 9.67
C LEU A 198 -14.60 14.23 9.90
N SER A 199 -15.16 15.17 10.66
CA SER A 199 -14.61 16.39 11.24
C SER A 199 -13.47 16.12 12.22
N SER A 200 -13.09 14.85 12.42
CA SER A 200 -12.03 14.42 13.33
C SER A 200 -10.64 14.81 12.86
N VAL A 201 -10.44 15.07 11.56
CA VAL A 201 -9.22 15.78 11.13
C VAL A 201 -9.46 17.29 11.25
N SER A 202 -9.79 17.71 12.47
CA SER A 202 -10.10 19.11 12.84
C SER A 202 -8.90 20.05 12.62
N VAL A 203 -7.69 19.49 12.44
CA VAL A 203 -6.44 20.23 12.27
C VAL A 203 -6.06 20.42 10.79
N ILE A 204 -6.71 19.76 9.82
CA ILE A 204 -6.45 20.11 8.42
C ILE A 204 -7.15 21.44 8.12
N LYS A 205 -6.46 22.54 8.39
CA LYS A 205 -6.82 23.90 7.93
C LYS A 205 -6.84 24.02 6.40
N GLN A 206 -6.65 22.92 5.68
CA GLN A 206 -6.44 22.84 4.24
C GLN A 206 -7.16 21.59 3.71
N PRO A 207 -8.02 21.68 2.69
CA PRO A 207 -8.74 20.52 2.17
C PRO A 207 -7.77 19.44 1.67
N ILE A 208 -7.90 18.19 2.14
CA ILE A 208 -7.35 17.03 1.43
C ILE A 208 -8.31 16.72 0.30
N TYR A 209 -7.91 17.02 -0.92
CA TYR A 209 -8.68 16.70 -2.11
C TYR A 209 -8.74 15.19 -2.33
N LYS A 210 -9.87 14.69 -2.83
CA LYS A 210 -10.04 13.27 -3.18
C LYS A 210 -9.17 12.83 -4.36
N GLU A 211 -8.58 13.78 -5.08
CA GLU A 211 -7.94 13.53 -6.36
C GLU A 211 -6.42 13.44 -6.27
N TYR A 212 -5.80 14.09 -5.27
CA TYR A 212 -4.35 14.24 -5.20
C TYR A 212 -3.76 13.70 -3.90
N TYR A 213 -2.53 13.20 -3.99
CA TYR A 213 -1.72 12.95 -2.80
C TYR A 213 -1.24 14.28 -2.25
N LYS A 214 -1.38 14.45 -0.93
CA LYS A 214 -0.83 15.57 -0.18
C LYS A 214 0.31 15.10 0.70
N THR A 215 1.44 15.77 0.65
CA THR A 215 2.60 15.42 1.47
C THR A 215 2.33 15.65 2.97
N LEU A 216 3.02 14.87 3.80
CA LEU A 216 3.15 15.15 5.23
C LEU A 216 4.01 16.41 5.43
N PRO A 217 3.96 17.05 6.62
CA PRO A 217 4.85 18.16 6.95
C PRO A 217 6.33 17.80 6.73
N ASP A 218 7.14 18.80 6.37
CA ASP A 218 8.59 18.69 6.16
C ASP A 218 9.01 17.69 5.06
N VAL A 219 8.12 17.45 4.09
CA VAL A 219 8.38 16.69 2.88
C VAL A 219 8.32 17.62 1.68
N GLU A 220 9.46 17.75 1.01
CA GLU A 220 9.61 18.47 -0.25
C GLU A 220 9.55 17.48 -1.41
N ILE A 221 8.87 17.87 -2.48
CA ILE A 221 8.74 17.06 -3.69
C ILE A 221 9.03 17.90 -4.94
N TYR A 222 9.62 17.25 -5.94
CA TYR A 222 9.82 17.81 -7.27
C TYR A 222 9.85 16.70 -8.31
N ILE A 223 10.06 17.04 -9.58
CA ILE A 223 10.17 16.06 -10.68
C ILE A 223 11.56 16.08 -11.30
N ASP A 224 12.05 14.90 -11.67
CA ASP A 224 13.27 14.77 -12.48
C ASP A 224 12.99 14.92 -13.98
N SER A 225 14.04 14.78 -14.81
CA SER A 225 13.93 14.86 -16.28
C SER A 225 13.05 13.80 -16.93
N ARG A 226 12.69 12.73 -16.20
CA ARG A 226 11.80 11.65 -16.66
C ARG A 226 10.34 11.94 -16.27
N GLY A 227 10.09 13.03 -15.54
CA GLY A 227 8.79 13.32 -14.92
C GLY A 227 8.50 12.42 -13.72
N CYS A 228 9.53 11.80 -13.13
CA CYS A 228 9.40 10.97 -11.94
C CYS A 228 9.47 11.82 -10.67
N LEU A 229 8.73 11.41 -9.65
CA LEU A 229 8.75 12.05 -8.33
C LEU A 229 10.13 11.91 -7.69
N VAL A 230 10.65 13.01 -7.19
CA VAL A 230 11.82 13.08 -6.33
C VAL A 230 11.37 13.59 -4.97
N ILE A 231 11.83 12.92 -3.91
CA ILE A 231 11.38 13.14 -2.55
C ILE A 231 12.57 13.57 -1.69
N HIS A 232 12.48 14.74 -1.08
CA HIS A 232 13.40 15.19 -0.04
C HIS A 232 12.64 15.24 1.29
N ALA A 233 12.96 14.29 2.19
CA ALA A 233 12.26 14.11 3.46
C ALA A 233 13.26 13.85 4.61
N PRO A 234 14.01 14.89 5.03
CA PRO A 234 15.19 14.76 5.92
C PRO A 234 14.87 14.16 7.30
N LYS A 235 13.60 14.21 7.73
CA LYS A 235 13.16 13.60 8.99
C LYS A 235 13.07 12.07 8.93
N VAL A 236 12.93 11.49 7.73
CA VAL A 236 12.73 10.04 7.53
C VAL A 236 13.73 9.38 6.59
N SER A 237 14.54 10.17 5.86
CA SER A 237 15.63 9.70 5.00
C SER A 237 16.76 10.72 5.03
N ASN A 238 18.01 10.26 5.08
CA ASN A 238 19.19 11.14 4.92
C ASN A 238 19.50 11.43 3.44
N GLU A 239 18.92 10.65 2.53
CA GLU A 239 19.14 10.76 1.09
C GLU A 239 17.89 11.31 0.40
N VAL A 240 18.12 12.02 -0.71
CA VAL A 240 17.08 12.37 -1.67
C VAL A 240 16.67 11.10 -2.42
N VAL A 241 15.38 10.76 -2.39
CA VAL A 241 14.85 9.54 -2.99
C VAL A 241 14.37 9.83 -4.42
N PHE A 242 15.09 9.29 -5.40
CA PHE A 242 14.66 9.28 -6.79
C PHE A 242 13.78 8.07 -7.07
N THR A 243 12.52 8.32 -7.39
CA THR A 243 11.57 7.24 -7.65
C THR A 243 11.54 6.87 -9.15
N ASN A 244 10.78 5.83 -9.46
CA ASN A 244 10.36 5.51 -10.84
C ASN A 244 8.87 5.81 -11.04
N ASP A 245 8.28 6.61 -10.16
CA ASP A 245 6.85 6.93 -10.18
C ASP A 245 6.64 8.23 -10.95
N ARG A 246 5.99 8.15 -12.11
CA ARG A 246 5.59 9.34 -12.86
C ARG A 246 4.51 10.08 -12.10
N VAL A 247 4.64 11.40 -12.05
CA VAL A 247 3.66 12.26 -11.38
C VAL A 247 3.40 13.52 -12.18
N ARG A 248 2.24 14.12 -11.92
CA ARG A 248 1.96 15.52 -12.23
C ARG A 248 1.94 16.31 -10.93
N LEU A 249 2.83 17.31 -10.80
CA LEU A 249 2.79 18.22 -9.66
C LEU A 249 1.60 19.15 -9.79
N ILE A 250 0.85 19.29 -8.70
CA ILE A 250 -0.29 20.19 -8.56
C ILE A 250 0.11 21.42 -7.74
N SER A 251 0.98 21.22 -6.76
CA SER A 251 1.68 22.26 -5.98
C SER A 251 2.93 21.66 -5.33
N ASP A 252 3.67 22.47 -4.58
CA ASP A 252 4.88 22.05 -3.83
C ASP A 252 4.61 20.92 -2.81
N HIS A 253 3.35 20.66 -2.48
CA HIS A 253 2.93 19.64 -1.52
C HIS A 253 1.85 18.70 -2.05
N GLN A 254 1.52 18.77 -3.34
CA GLN A 254 0.48 17.94 -3.94
C GLN A 254 0.87 17.39 -5.31
N PHE A 255 0.55 16.12 -5.53
CA PHE A 255 0.80 15.47 -6.80
C PHE A 255 -0.27 14.44 -7.15
N GLU A 256 -0.43 14.24 -8.45
CA GLU A 256 -1.17 13.14 -9.05
C GLU A 256 -0.18 12.05 -9.46
N TRP A 257 -0.42 10.81 -9.04
CA TRP A 257 0.41 9.66 -9.45
C TRP A 257 -0.14 9.06 -10.74
N LEU A 258 0.73 8.94 -11.76
CA LEU A 258 0.36 8.53 -13.12
C LEU A 258 0.78 7.09 -13.46
N GLY A 259 1.53 6.43 -12.59
CA GLY A 259 2.06 5.08 -12.83
C GLY A 259 3.58 5.02 -12.76
N ARG A 260 4.18 3.89 -13.14
CA ARG A 260 5.63 3.70 -13.07
C ARG A 260 6.30 3.70 -14.45
N VAL A 261 7.46 4.35 -14.57
CA VAL A 261 8.23 4.35 -15.83
C VAL A 261 8.74 2.97 -16.22
N ASP A 262 8.99 2.11 -15.24
CA ASP A 262 9.49 0.75 -15.44
C ASP A 262 8.38 -0.27 -15.75
N ASN A 263 7.11 0.17 -15.72
CA ASN A 263 5.96 -0.62 -16.16
C ASN A 263 5.53 -0.27 -17.60
N VAL A 264 6.13 0.74 -18.23
CA VAL A 264 5.73 1.18 -19.58
C VAL A 264 5.93 0.07 -20.60
N ILE A 265 4.89 -0.20 -21.39
CA ILE A 265 4.91 -1.20 -22.46
C ILE A 265 5.20 -0.47 -23.78
N ASN A 266 6.20 -0.91 -24.53
CA ASN A 266 6.58 -0.31 -25.81
C ASN A 266 5.99 -1.14 -26.96
N SER A 267 4.84 -0.72 -27.48
CA SER A 267 4.09 -1.47 -28.49
C SER A 267 4.04 -0.71 -29.82
N GLY A 268 4.72 -1.21 -30.84
CA GLY A 268 4.73 -0.63 -32.19
C GLY A 268 5.20 0.83 -32.21
N GLY A 269 6.16 1.19 -31.34
CA GLY A 269 6.65 2.57 -31.18
C GLY A 269 5.77 3.47 -30.30
N VAL A 270 4.66 2.96 -29.76
CA VAL A 270 3.77 3.68 -28.83
C VAL A 270 4.07 3.26 -27.39
N LYS A 271 4.19 4.25 -26.50
CA LYS A 271 4.33 4.03 -25.06
C LYS A 271 2.95 3.87 -24.44
N LEU A 272 2.68 2.69 -23.91
CA LEU A 272 1.44 2.34 -23.23
C LEU A 272 1.68 2.32 -21.72
N HIS A 273 0.83 3.01 -20.98
CA HIS A 273 0.91 3.13 -19.52
C HIS A 273 -0.10 2.17 -18.87
N PRO A 274 0.32 1.05 -18.26
CA PRO A 274 -0.60 0.05 -17.74
C PRO A 274 -1.62 0.61 -16.77
N GLU A 275 -1.21 1.51 -15.87
CA GLU A 275 -2.07 2.06 -14.83
C GLU A 275 -3.20 2.93 -15.42
N GLU A 276 -2.93 3.72 -16.45
CA GLU A 276 -3.94 4.53 -17.15
C GLU A 276 -4.93 3.64 -17.92
N ILE A 277 -4.43 2.56 -18.55
CA ILE A 277 -5.25 1.59 -19.27
C ILE A 277 -6.13 0.81 -18.29
N GLU A 278 -5.56 0.40 -17.15
CA GLU A 278 -6.28 -0.29 -16.09
C GLU A 278 -7.41 0.57 -15.51
N GLU A 279 -7.20 1.87 -15.34
CA GLU A 279 -8.26 2.77 -14.89
C GLU A 279 -9.43 2.84 -15.87
N LYS A 280 -9.16 2.84 -17.18
CA LYS A 280 -10.20 2.80 -18.23
C LYS A 280 -10.95 1.46 -18.22
N LEU A 281 -10.22 0.35 -18.15
CA LEU A 281 -10.78 -1.01 -18.15
C LEU A 281 -11.59 -1.32 -16.88
N ALA A 282 -11.26 -0.69 -15.76
CA ALA A 282 -11.96 -0.91 -14.48
C ALA A 282 -13.46 -0.54 -14.53
N LYS A 283 -13.88 0.22 -15.54
CA LYS A 283 -15.30 0.58 -15.77
C LYS A 283 -16.16 -0.62 -16.19
N ILE A 284 -15.57 -1.62 -16.85
CA ILE A 284 -16.27 -2.81 -17.36
C ILE A 284 -15.80 -4.09 -16.67
N ILE A 285 -14.54 -4.16 -16.22
CA ILE A 285 -14.01 -5.33 -15.51
C ILE A 285 -14.19 -5.16 -14.02
N ARG A 286 -14.95 -6.08 -13.39
CA ARG A 286 -15.21 -6.08 -11.94
C ARG A 286 -14.21 -6.90 -11.13
N ASN A 287 -13.71 -7.99 -11.70
CA ASN A 287 -12.70 -8.86 -11.08
C ASN A 287 -11.36 -8.16 -10.92
N ARG A 288 -10.44 -8.74 -10.15
CA ARG A 288 -9.05 -8.26 -10.10
C ARG A 288 -8.40 -8.53 -11.45
N PHE A 289 -7.75 -7.51 -12.01
CA PHE A 289 -7.06 -7.61 -13.29
C PHE A 289 -5.83 -6.72 -13.33
N PHE A 290 -4.95 -6.94 -14.30
CA PHE A 290 -3.89 -6.01 -14.67
C PHE A 290 -3.54 -6.17 -16.16
N VAL A 291 -2.89 -5.17 -16.73
CA VAL A 291 -2.31 -5.27 -18.07
C VAL A 291 -0.79 -5.31 -18.01
N THR A 292 -0.19 -5.98 -18.98
CA THR A 292 1.28 -6.09 -19.11
C THR A 292 1.68 -6.26 -20.57
N GLY A 293 2.93 -5.97 -20.88
CA GLY A 293 3.55 -6.26 -22.17
C GLY A 293 4.04 -7.70 -22.21
N ILE A 294 3.92 -8.35 -23.37
CA ILE A 294 4.66 -9.58 -23.70
C ILE A 294 5.38 -9.42 -25.03
N PRO A 295 6.54 -10.10 -25.24
CA PRO A 295 7.28 -10.01 -26.49
C PRO A 295 6.41 -10.35 -27.71
N ASP A 296 6.57 -9.56 -28.76
CA ASP A 296 5.87 -9.72 -30.04
C ASP A 296 6.80 -9.37 -31.20
N GLU A 297 6.84 -10.19 -32.25
CA GLU A 297 7.79 -10.02 -33.36
C GLU A 297 7.54 -8.73 -34.17
N GLN A 298 6.30 -8.25 -34.23
CA GLN A 298 5.95 -7.08 -35.03
C GLN A 298 5.93 -5.80 -34.19
N LEU A 299 5.44 -5.90 -32.94
CA LEU A 299 5.23 -4.74 -32.08
C LEU A 299 6.38 -4.50 -31.11
N GLY A 300 7.34 -5.42 -31.00
CA GLY A 300 8.32 -5.46 -29.92
C GLY A 300 7.68 -6.01 -28.64
N GLU A 301 6.68 -5.31 -28.12
CA GLU A 301 5.77 -5.81 -27.09
C GLU A 301 4.31 -5.64 -27.52
N LYS A 302 3.46 -6.62 -27.21
CA LYS A 302 2.00 -6.46 -27.30
C LYS A 302 1.38 -6.36 -25.92
N LEU A 303 0.36 -5.51 -25.79
CA LEU A 303 -0.45 -5.37 -24.59
C LEU A 303 -1.34 -6.60 -24.41
N VAL A 304 -1.31 -7.20 -23.22
CA VAL A 304 -2.22 -8.27 -22.81
C VAL A 304 -2.91 -7.95 -21.50
N LEU A 305 -4.11 -8.51 -21.32
CA LEU A 305 -4.94 -8.36 -20.14
C LEU A 305 -5.01 -9.68 -19.37
N LEU A 306 -4.76 -9.66 -18.06
CA LEU A 306 -4.90 -10.80 -17.18
C LEU A 306 -6.01 -10.56 -16.16
N ILE A 307 -6.92 -11.52 -15.99
CA ILE A 307 -8.07 -11.42 -15.09
C ILE A 307 -8.05 -12.60 -14.11
N GLU A 308 -8.21 -12.29 -12.82
CA GLU A 308 -8.32 -13.28 -11.74
C GLU A 308 -9.74 -13.86 -11.70
N GLN A 309 -9.95 -14.92 -12.49
CA GLN A 309 -11.22 -15.62 -12.63
C GLN A 309 -11.00 -16.98 -13.32
N VAL A 310 -11.91 -17.94 -13.09
CA VAL A 310 -12.02 -19.16 -13.88
C VAL A 310 -12.48 -18.82 -15.29
N ASP A 311 -11.76 -19.32 -16.29
CA ASP A 311 -12.09 -19.10 -17.71
C ASP A 311 -13.43 -19.74 -18.08
N SER A 312 -14.23 -19.01 -18.86
CA SER A 312 -15.34 -19.58 -19.63
C SER A 312 -15.40 -18.90 -21.00
N CYS A 313 -15.67 -19.70 -22.05
CA CYS A 313 -15.62 -19.25 -23.44
C CYS A 313 -16.50 -18.02 -23.74
N ASP A 314 -17.61 -17.87 -23.02
CA ASP A 314 -18.56 -16.78 -23.22
C ASP A 314 -18.04 -15.45 -22.67
N ILE A 315 -17.31 -15.48 -21.55
CA ILE A 315 -16.77 -14.27 -20.89
C ILE A 315 -15.71 -13.61 -21.78
N SER A 316 -14.79 -14.39 -22.34
CA SER A 316 -13.72 -13.85 -23.20
C SER A 316 -14.26 -13.11 -24.42
N LYS A 317 -15.28 -13.69 -25.08
CA LYS A 317 -15.90 -13.09 -26.27
C LYS A 317 -16.66 -11.81 -25.91
N PHE A 318 -17.49 -11.86 -24.87
CA PHE A 318 -18.25 -10.71 -24.41
C PHE A 318 -17.32 -9.55 -24.01
N LEU A 319 -16.27 -9.83 -23.24
CA LEU A 319 -15.36 -8.81 -22.78
C LEU A 319 -14.56 -8.17 -23.93
N LYS A 320 -14.18 -8.93 -24.96
CA LYS A 320 -13.55 -8.36 -26.15
C LYS A 320 -14.44 -7.33 -26.86
N LEU A 321 -15.74 -7.58 -26.92
CA LEU A 321 -16.71 -6.64 -27.49
C LEU A 321 -16.82 -5.38 -26.64
N GLU A 322 -17.00 -5.52 -25.33
CA GLU A 322 -17.10 -4.37 -24.42
C GLU A 322 -15.83 -3.50 -24.44
N ILE A 323 -14.65 -4.13 -24.44
CA ILE A 323 -13.37 -3.40 -24.53
C ILE A 323 -13.28 -2.63 -25.86
N ALA A 324 -13.71 -3.22 -26.97
CA ALA A 324 -13.67 -2.56 -28.28
C ALA A 324 -14.63 -1.36 -28.37
N GLU A 325 -15.73 -1.37 -27.60
CA GLU A 325 -16.70 -0.28 -27.54
C GLU A 325 -16.31 0.85 -26.58
N LEU A 326 -15.30 0.64 -25.72
CA LEU A 326 -14.81 1.68 -24.81
C LEU A 326 -14.12 2.82 -25.57
N LYS A 327 -14.88 3.88 -25.86
CA LYS A 327 -14.40 5.11 -26.51
C LYS A 327 -13.22 5.80 -25.81
N THR A 328 -12.97 5.48 -24.54
CA THR A 328 -11.84 6.04 -23.77
C THR A 328 -10.50 5.36 -24.08
N LEU A 329 -10.51 4.18 -24.70
CA LEU A 329 -9.30 3.49 -25.14
C LEU A 329 -8.95 3.91 -26.57
N SER A 330 -7.69 4.24 -26.79
CA SER A 330 -7.16 4.33 -28.15
C SER A 330 -7.00 2.93 -28.76
N LYS A 331 -6.89 2.86 -30.09
CA LYS A 331 -6.67 1.60 -30.82
C LYS A 331 -5.44 0.80 -30.34
N PHE A 332 -4.45 1.48 -29.76
CA PHE A 332 -3.22 0.86 -29.25
C PHE A 332 -3.38 0.33 -27.82
N GLU A 333 -4.35 0.86 -27.07
CA GLU A 333 -4.63 0.46 -25.69
C GLU A 333 -5.59 -0.73 -25.58
N ILE A 334 -6.10 -1.23 -26.71
CA ILE A 334 -6.93 -2.44 -26.75
C ILE A 334 -6.00 -3.66 -26.59
N PRO A 335 -6.15 -4.46 -25.52
CA PRO A 335 -5.36 -5.68 -25.32
C PRO A 335 -5.50 -6.64 -26.50
N LYS A 336 -4.36 -7.15 -26.98
CA LYS A 336 -4.33 -8.11 -28.10
C LYS A 336 -4.77 -9.50 -27.67
N GLU A 337 -4.52 -9.85 -26.41
CA GLU A 337 -4.91 -11.13 -25.81
C GLU A 337 -5.46 -10.91 -24.40
N ILE A 338 -6.37 -11.80 -23.99
CA ILE A 338 -6.97 -11.83 -22.65
C ILE A 338 -6.70 -13.21 -22.08
N TYR A 339 -6.11 -13.25 -20.88
CA TYR A 339 -5.84 -14.48 -20.15
C TYR A 339 -6.58 -14.49 -18.82
N PHE A 340 -7.09 -15.66 -18.47
CA PHE A 340 -7.76 -15.92 -17.21
C PHE A 340 -6.86 -16.78 -16.33
N VAL A 341 -6.71 -16.37 -15.08
CA VAL A 341 -5.91 -17.09 -14.08
C VAL A 341 -6.80 -17.27 -12.86
N ASP A 342 -6.91 -18.50 -12.34
CA ASP A 342 -7.73 -18.78 -11.16
C ASP A 342 -7.36 -17.89 -9.96
N LYS A 343 -6.04 -17.74 -9.73
CA LYS A 343 -5.52 -16.89 -8.66
C LYS A 343 -4.19 -16.24 -9.04
N PHE A 344 -4.08 -14.94 -8.77
CA PHE A 344 -2.85 -14.19 -8.97
C PHE A 344 -1.78 -14.58 -7.96
N ILE A 345 -0.52 -14.54 -8.40
CA ILE A 345 0.62 -14.75 -7.52
C ILE A 345 0.85 -13.47 -6.73
N GLU A 346 0.88 -13.57 -5.41
CA GLU A 346 1.03 -12.44 -4.51
C GLU A 346 2.29 -12.54 -3.66
N THR A 347 2.80 -11.40 -3.19
CA THR A 347 3.82 -11.34 -2.14
C THR A 347 3.22 -11.74 -0.78
N LYS A 348 4.05 -11.96 0.25
CA LYS A 348 3.56 -12.12 1.64
C LYS A 348 2.74 -10.90 2.10
N THR A 349 3.03 -9.71 1.55
CA THR A 349 2.26 -8.47 1.74
C THR A 349 1.02 -8.34 0.84
N LYS A 350 0.59 -9.41 0.15
CA LYS A 350 -0.60 -9.43 -0.72
C LYS A 350 -0.57 -8.48 -1.92
N LYS A 351 0.62 -7.99 -2.31
CA LYS A 351 0.83 -7.28 -3.58
C LYS A 351 0.89 -8.26 -4.74
N ILE A 352 0.25 -7.94 -5.86
CA ILE A 352 0.28 -8.75 -7.10
C ILE A 352 1.71 -8.76 -7.67
N GLN A 353 2.23 -9.95 -7.97
CA GLN A 353 3.49 -10.16 -8.70
C GLN A 353 3.17 -10.37 -10.19
N ARG A 354 3.06 -9.27 -10.96
CA ARG A 354 2.63 -9.28 -12.37
C ARG A 354 3.43 -10.26 -13.23
N LYS A 355 4.76 -10.20 -13.16
CA LYS A 355 5.67 -11.08 -13.92
C LYS A 355 5.46 -12.56 -13.59
N LYS A 356 5.46 -12.93 -12.30
CA LYS A 356 5.23 -14.33 -11.89
C LYS A 356 3.84 -14.83 -12.27
N THR A 357 2.83 -13.97 -12.18
CA THR A 357 1.46 -14.32 -12.60
C THR A 357 1.38 -14.55 -14.10
N LEU A 358 2.06 -13.72 -14.90
CA LEU A 358 2.18 -13.91 -16.34
C LEU A 358 2.90 -15.22 -16.69
N ASP A 359 3.92 -15.63 -15.93
CA ASP A 359 4.63 -16.88 -16.18
C ASP A 359 3.69 -18.09 -16.16
N LEU A 360 2.63 -18.09 -15.31
CA LEU A 360 1.61 -19.15 -15.29
C LEU A 360 0.95 -19.36 -16.66
N VAL A 361 0.69 -18.27 -17.38
CA VAL A 361 0.07 -18.30 -18.71
C VAL A 361 1.03 -18.85 -19.76
N ASN A 362 2.30 -18.46 -19.69
CA ASN A 362 3.36 -18.91 -20.61
C ASN A 362 3.64 -20.41 -20.49
N TYR A 363 3.51 -20.99 -19.28
CA TYR A 363 3.59 -22.43 -19.08
C TYR A 363 2.40 -23.16 -19.70
N SER A 364 1.17 -22.68 -19.52
CA SER A 364 -0.03 -23.32 -20.09
C SER A 364 -0.10 -23.29 -21.62
N THR A 365 0.48 -22.27 -22.27
CA THR A 365 0.55 -22.19 -23.74
C THR A 365 1.63 -23.11 -24.34
N LYS A 366 2.73 -23.38 -23.62
CA LYS A 366 3.78 -24.32 -24.07
C LYS A 366 3.32 -25.78 -24.11
N PHE A 367 2.36 -26.19 -23.28
CA PHE A 367 1.81 -27.56 -23.28
C PHE A 367 0.56 -27.73 -24.15
N LYS A 368 0.09 -26.67 -24.81
CA LYS A 368 -1.02 -26.71 -25.80
C LYS A 368 -0.53 -26.64 -27.25
N ARG A 369 0.79 -26.66 -27.48
CA ARG A 369 1.39 -26.75 -28.82
C ARG A 369 1.93 -28.13 -29.09
#